data_AF-A0A4R0JXB2-F1
#
_entry.id   AF-A0A4R0JXB2-F1
#
_cell.length_a   1.000
_cell.length_b   1.000
_cell.length_c   1.000
_cell.angle_alpha   90.00
_cell.angle_beta   90.00
_cell.angle_gamma   90.00
#
_symmetry.space_group_name_H-M   'P 1'
#
loop_
_entity.id
_entity.type
_entity.pdbx_description
1 polymer ?
#
loop_
_entity_poly.entity_id
_entity_poly.type
_entity_poly.pdbx_seq_one_letter_code
_entity_poly.pdbx_strand_id
1 'polypeptide(L)'
;MNAAANALRDARAALIPVEVSEVAADPAAGTYSAAQSVHLSAGAGTTGAPEVLYTVDGSTPQALSRQYSGPIDVVADTTITARAFHVGLKPGPLSVLRYVIGQQPSRAR
;
A
#
# COMPACT_ATOMS: atom_id res chain seq x y z
N MET A 1 22.82 45.03 2.71
CA MET A 1 22.47 44.86 1.29
C MET A 1 21.95 43.44 1.13
N ASN A 2 20.63 43.35 1.06
CA ASN A 2 19.80 42.19 1.41
C ASN A 2 19.85 41.06 0.39
N ALA A 3 20.10 39.85 0.89
CA ALA A 3 19.22 38.67 0.78
C ALA A 3 18.52 38.37 -0.57
N ALA A 4 19.17 38.56 -1.71
CA ALA A 4 18.57 38.24 -3.02
C ALA A 4 19.48 37.42 -3.95
N ALA A 5 20.47 36.71 -3.41
CA ALA A 5 21.44 35.98 -4.24
C ALA A 5 21.32 34.44 -4.20
N ASN A 6 20.40 33.87 -3.42
CA ASN A 6 20.39 32.42 -3.18
C ASN A 6 19.12 31.67 -3.56
N ALA A 7 18.18 32.29 -4.30
CA ALA A 7 16.92 31.65 -4.68
C ALA A 7 16.98 30.85 -6.00
N LEU A 8 18.14 30.75 -6.67
CA LEU A 8 18.27 30.09 -7.97
C LEU A 8 19.44 29.10 -8.04
N ARG A 9 19.65 28.31 -6.98
CA ARG A 9 20.50 27.09 -7.03
C ARG A 9 19.80 25.81 -6.59
N ASP A 10 18.59 25.91 -6.02
CA ASP A 10 17.79 24.75 -5.63
C ASP A 10 16.80 24.29 -6.71
N ALA A 11 17.08 24.63 -7.97
CA ALA A 11 16.62 23.85 -9.12
C ALA A 11 17.59 22.71 -9.45
N ARG A 12 18.32 22.18 -8.45
CA ARG A 12 18.68 20.76 -8.44
C ARG A 12 17.34 20.05 -8.43
N ALA A 13 16.85 19.71 -9.62
CA ALA A 13 15.70 18.84 -9.80
C ALA A 13 15.76 17.81 -8.69
N ALA A 14 14.86 17.93 -7.71
CA ALA A 14 14.62 16.86 -6.77
C ALA A 14 14.09 15.77 -7.68
N LEU A 15 15.01 14.95 -8.20
CA LEU A 15 14.71 13.63 -8.69
C LEU A 15 14.13 12.93 -7.47
N ILE A 16 12.84 13.15 -7.21
CA ILE A 16 12.08 12.28 -6.37
C ILE A 16 12.28 10.94 -7.06
N PRO A 17 12.96 9.97 -6.43
CA PRO A 17 13.11 8.67 -7.03
C PRO A 17 11.69 8.20 -7.34
N VAL A 18 11.41 8.00 -8.62
CA VAL A 18 10.07 7.63 -9.04
C VAL A 18 9.86 6.18 -8.57
N GLU A 19 9.20 6.07 -7.43
CA GLU A 19 8.91 4.82 -6.76
C GLU A 19 7.41 4.60 -6.76
N VAL A 20 7.03 3.34 -6.60
CA VAL A 20 5.62 2.99 -6.49
C VAL A 20 5.14 3.42 -5.10
N SER A 21 3.97 4.04 -5.03
CA SER A 21 3.33 4.42 -3.77
C SER A 21 3.04 3.19 -2.91
N GLU A 22 2.83 3.43 -1.62
CA GLU A 22 2.37 2.38 -0.70
C GLU A 22 1.03 1.78 -1.18
N VAL A 23 0.84 0.50 -0.88
CA VAL A 23 -0.45 -0.14 -1.15
C VAL A 23 -1.43 0.33 -0.10
N ALA A 24 -2.50 0.98 -0.55
CA ALA A 24 -3.65 1.31 0.26
C ALA A 24 -4.67 0.17 0.19
N ALA A 25 -5.29 -0.13 1.32
CA ALA A 25 -6.36 -1.10 1.41
C ALA A 25 -7.66 -0.42 1.84
N ASP A 26 -8.76 -0.75 1.17
CA ASP A 26 -10.09 -0.30 1.52
C ASP A 26 -11.03 -1.51 1.65
N PRO A 27 -11.51 -1.85 2.86
CA PRO A 27 -11.31 -1.15 4.12
C PRO A 27 -9.86 -1.20 4.62
N ALA A 28 -9.43 -0.16 5.34
CA ALA A 28 -8.11 -0.14 5.99
C ALA A 28 -7.97 -1.28 7.00
N ALA A 29 -6.72 -1.63 7.33
CA ALA A 29 -6.45 -2.64 8.35
C ALA A 29 -7.12 -2.29 9.69
N GLY A 30 -7.77 -3.27 10.31
CA GLY A 30 -8.52 -3.05 11.54
C GLY A 30 -9.29 -4.27 12.01
N THR A 31 -10.07 -4.06 13.07
CA THR A 31 -10.94 -5.08 13.65
C THR A 31 -12.34 -4.92 13.07
N TYR A 32 -12.91 -6.02 12.58
CA TYR A 32 -14.24 -6.05 11.97
C TYR A 32 -15.07 -7.17 12.59
N SER A 33 -16.38 -6.91 12.73
CA SER A 33 -17.34 -7.90 13.27
C SER A 33 -17.86 -8.90 12.24
N ALA A 34 -17.66 -8.63 10.95
CA ALA A 34 -18.10 -9.44 9.83
C ALA A 34 -17.02 -9.49 8.74
N ALA A 35 -17.14 -10.45 7.83
CA ALA A 35 -16.24 -10.61 6.69
C ALA A 35 -16.09 -9.30 5.91
N GLN A 36 -14.87 -8.97 5.49
CA GLN A 36 -14.56 -7.76 4.73
C GLN A 36 -14.02 -8.12 3.36
N SER A 37 -14.50 -7.44 2.33
CA SER A 37 -13.90 -7.50 1.00
C SER A 37 -12.91 -6.35 0.87
N VAL A 38 -11.62 -6.67 0.97
CA VAL A 38 -10.52 -5.71 0.93
C VAL A 38 -10.10 -5.44 -0.50
N HIS A 39 -10.21 -4.18 -0.92
CA HIS A 39 -9.66 -3.67 -2.16
C HIS A 39 -8.27 -3.10 -1.94
N LEU A 40 -7.30 -3.63 -2.67
CA LEU A 40 -5.95 -3.06 -2.72
C LEU A 40 -5.85 -2.10 -3.90
N SER A 41 -5.24 -0.95 -3.66
CA SER A 41 -4.93 0.03 -4.69
C SER A 41 -3.52 0.58 -4.45
N ALA A 42 -2.80 0.83 -5.54
CA ALA A 42 -1.49 1.43 -5.49
C ALA A 42 -1.34 2.41 -6.66
N GLY A 43 -0.70 3.54 -6.38
CA GLY A 43 -0.32 4.51 -7.39
C GLY A 43 1.13 4.32 -7.81
N ALA A 44 1.43 4.57 -9.08
CA ALA A 44 2.80 4.84 -9.51
C ALA A 44 2.89 6.32 -9.89
N GLY A 45 4.02 6.96 -9.63
CA GLY A 45 4.30 8.33 -10.10
C GLY A 45 4.43 8.45 -11.62
N THR A 46 3.94 7.48 -12.39
CA THR A 46 4.10 7.35 -13.85
C THR A 46 2.81 6.89 -14.51
N THR A 47 2.75 7.00 -15.85
CA THR A 47 1.73 6.35 -16.66
C THR A 47 1.89 4.83 -16.63
N GLY A 48 1.08 4.17 -15.83
CA GLY A 48 0.98 2.72 -15.73
C GLY A 48 0.40 2.29 -14.37
N ALA A 49 -0.47 1.30 -14.36
CA ALA A 49 -0.94 0.71 -13.12
C ALA A 49 0.17 -0.20 -12.56
N PRO A 50 0.63 -0.03 -11.32
CA PRO A 50 1.57 -0.94 -10.71
C PRO A 50 0.91 -2.31 -10.45
N GLU A 51 1.70 -3.37 -10.55
CA GLU A 51 1.31 -4.71 -10.13
C GLU A 51 1.40 -4.81 -8.61
N VAL A 52 0.29 -5.14 -7.95
CA VAL A 52 0.27 -5.35 -6.51
C VAL A 52 0.39 -6.84 -6.23
N LEU A 53 1.43 -7.24 -5.50
CA LEU A 53 1.58 -8.60 -4.98
C LEU A 53 1.16 -8.61 -3.51
N TYR A 54 0.39 -9.63 -3.11
CA TYR A 54 -0.08 -9.75 -1.74
C TYR A 54 0.00 -11.18 -1.21
N THR A 55 0.08 -11.29 0.11
CA THR A 55 -0.03 -12.53 0.89
C THR A 55 -1.07 -12.33 1.97
N VAL A 56 -1.81 -13.38 2.31
CA VAL A 56 -2.85 -13.35 3.37
C VAL A 56 -2.36 -14.01 4.67
N ASP A 57 -1.27 -14.78 4.60
CA ASP A 57 -0.69 -15.51 5.72
C ASP A 57 0.24 -14.66 6.62
N GLY A 58 0.36 -13.35 6.35
CA GLY A 58 1.28 -12.45 7.05
C GLY A 58 2.76 -12.63 6.70
N SER A 59 3.11 -13.61 5.86
CA SER A 59 4.46 -13.80 5.34
C SER A 59 4.83 -12.74 4.30
N THR A 60 6.10 -12.35 4.22
CA THR A 60 6.56 -11.38 3.22
C THR A 60 6.25 -11.87 1.79
N PRO A 61 5.55 -11.08 0.95
CA PRO A 61 5.31 -11.45 -0.43
C PRO A 61 6.65 -11.58 -1.18
N GLN A 62 6.98 -12.80 -1.59
CA GLN A 62 8.06 -13.07 -2.54
C GLN A 62 7.52 -12.98 -3.98
N ALA A 63 8.40 -12.97 -4.98
CA ALA A 63 8.03 -12.85 -6.40
C ALA A 63 7.02 -13.92 -6.92
N LEU A 64 6.75 -14.96 -6.14
CA LEU A 64 5.74 -16.01 -6.40
C LEU A 64 4.39 -15.77 -5.69
N SER A 65 4.20 -14.62 -5.04
CA SER A 65 2.96 -14.31 -4.33
C SER A 65 1.82 -14.05 -5.31
N ARG A 66 0.57 -14.20 -4.85
CA ARG A 66 -0.59 -13.93 -5.69
C ARG A 66 -0.57 -12.47 -6.15
N GLN A 67 -0.69 -12.29 -7.45
CA GLN A 67 -0.94 -10.98 -8.04
C GLN A 67 -2.39 -10.59 -7.71
N TYR A 68 -2.55 -9.38 -7.17
CA TYR A 68 -3.84 -8.78 -6.93
C TYR A 68 -4.56 -8.56 -8.26
N SER A 69 -5.65 -9.31 -8.45
CA SER A 69 -6.48 -9.27 -9.66
C SER A 69 -7.95 -8.97 -9.35
N GLY A 70 -8.30 -8.87 -8.07
CA GLY A 70 -9.66 -8.60 -7.60
C GLY A 70 -9.72 -8.52 -6.07
N PRO A 71 -10.90 -8.19 -5.52
CA PRO A 71 -11.13 -8.08 -4.07
C PRO A 71 -10.62 -9.30 -3.30
N ILE A 72 -10.07 -9.05 -2.12
CA ILE A 72 -9.63 -10.09 -1.18
C ILE A 72 -10.71 -10.26 -0.12
N ASP A 73 -11.36 -11.42 -0.09
CA ASP A 73 -12.34 -11.73 0.96
C ASP A 73 -11.65 -12.20 2.24
N VAL A 74 -11.78 -11.40 3.29
CA VAL A 74 -11.25 -11.65 4.62
C VAL A 74 -12.40 -12.13 5.52
N VAL A 75 -12.49 -13.45 5.72
CA VAL A 75 -13.54 -14.10 6.53
C VAL A 75 -13.10 -14.46 7.95
N ALA A 76 -11.80 -14.37 8.25
CA ALA A 76 -11.17 -14.71 9.52
C ALA A 76 -9.98 -13.78 9.79
N ASP A 77 -9.39 -13.85 10.99
CA ASP A 77 -8.16 -13.12 11.34
C ASP A 77 -7.06 -13.36 10.30
N THR A 78 -6.74 -12.34 9.52
CA THR A 78 -5.87 -12.43 8.34
C THR A 78 -4.89 -11.28 8.35
N THR A 79 -3.62 -11.56 8.06
CA THR A 79 -2.60 -10.51 7.93
C THR A 79 -2.23 -10.37 6.46
N ILE A 80 -2.77 -9.35 5.82
CA ILE A 80 -2.49 -9.06 4.42
C ILE A 80 -1.18 -8.28 4.35
N THR A 81 -0.15 -8.85 3.73
CA THR A 81 1.06 -8.09 3.39
C THR A 81 1.05 -7.82 1.90
N ALA A 82 1.08 -6.56 1.50
CA ALA A 82 0.99 -6.15 0.10
C ALA A 82 2.18 -5.27 -0.29
N ARG A 83 2.63 -5.41 -1.53
CA ARG A 83 3.68 -4.58 -2.10
C ARG A 83 3.42 -4.35 -3.58
N ALA A 84 3.57 -3.10 -4.00
CA ALA A 84 3.37 -2.71 -5.37
C ALA A 84 4.70 -2.63 -6.14
N PHE A 85 4.67 -3.12 -7.38
CA PHE A 85 5.80 -3.24 -8.29
C PHE A 85 5.43 -2.61 -9.63
N HIS A 86 6.38 -1.95 -10.25
CA HIS A 86 6.17 -1.40 -11.59
C HIS A 86 7.47 -1.54 -12.36
N VAL A 87 7.38 -1.93 -13.63
CA VAL A 87 8.54 -2.08 -14.48
C VAL A 87 9.28 -0.73 -14.60
N GLY A 88 10.59 -0.75 -14.37
CA GLY A 88 11.43 0.44 -14.42
C GLY A 88 11.34 1.37 -13.20
N LEU A 89 10.51 1.07 -12.19
CA LEU A 89 10.46 1.82 -10.93
C LEU A 89 10.98 1.00 -9.76
N LYS A 90 11.38 1.70 -8.69
CA LYS A 90 11.65 1.04 -7.41
C LYS A 90 10.33 0.49 -6.84
N PRO A 91 10.28 -0.78 -6.41
CA PRO A 91 9.10 -1.31 -5.74
C PRO A 91 8.80 -0.50 -4.49
N GLY A 92 7.52 -0.26 -4.26
CA GLY A 92 7.04 0.55 -3.14
C GLY A 92 7.38 -0.08 -1.78
N PRO A 93 7.12 0.66 -0.69
CA PRO A 93 7.23 0.13 0.66
C PRO A 93 6.30 -1.07 0.86
N LEU A 94 6.64 -1.92 1.83
CA LEU A 94 5.82 -3.07 2.22
C LEU A 94 4.66 -2.59 3.09
N SER A 95 3.42 -2.79 2.65
CA SER A 95 2.22 -2.51 3.43
C SER A 95 1.83 -3.76 4.22
N VAL A 96 1.83 -3.67 5.55
CA VAL A 96 1.35 -4.75 6.44
C VAL A 96 -0.01 -4.35 7.00
N LEU A 97 -1.03 -5.10 6.61
CA LEU A 97 -2.43 -4.82 6.89
C LEU A 97 -3.01 -5.96 7.74
N ARG A 98 -3.22 -5.71 9.02
CA ARG A 98 -3.78 -6.71 9.94
C ARG A 98 -5.29 -6.59 10.02
N TYR A 99 -6.00 -7.65 9.67
CA TYR A 99 -7.44 -7.76 9.81
C TYR A 99 -7.78 -8.76 10.89
N VAL A 100 -8.64 -8.36 11.83
CA VAL A 100 -9.15 -9.23 12.88
C VAL A 100 -10.64 -9.36 12.68
N ILE A 101 -11.09 -10.57 12.35
CA ILE A 101 -12.51 -10.90 12.19
C ILE A 101 -12.93 -11.62 13.46
N GLY A 102 -13.50 -10.84 14.36
CA GLY A 102 -13.93 -11.28 15.68
C GLY A 102 -14.63 -10.10 16.33
N GLN A 103 -15.71 -10.38 17.05
CA GLN A 103 -16.58 -9.41 17.75
C GLN A 103 -15.87 -8.07 18.01
N GLN A 104 -15.98 -7.12 17.07
CA GLN A 104 -15.44 -5.78 17.26
C GLN A 104 -16.12 -5.27 18.53
N PRO A 105 -15.38 -4.78 19.56
CA PRO A 105 -16.00 -4.32 20.78
C PRO A 105 -17.05 -3.29 20.35
N SER A 106 -18.31 -3.63 20.62
CA SER A 106 -19.48 -2.85 20.22
C SER A 106 -19.14 -1.41 20.52
N ARG A 107 -19.12 -0.55 19.49
CA ARG A 107 -19.10 0.90 19.71
C ARG A 107 -20.36 1.22 20.49
N ALA A 108 -20.24 1.15 21.81
CA ALA A 108 -21.32 1.44 22.75
C ALA A 108 -21.73 2.89 22.49
N ARG A 109 -22.99 3.06 22.11
CA ARG A 109 -23.63 4.37 22.00
C ARG A 109 -24.23 4.74 23.35
#